data_AF-A0A961ETG7-F1
#
_entry.id   AF-A0A961ETG7-F1
#
_cell.length_a   1.000
_cell.length_b   1.000
_cell.length_c   1.000
_cell.angle_alpha   90.00
_cell.angle_beta   90.00
_cell.angle_gamma   90.00
#
_symmetry.space_group_name_H-M   'P 1'
#
loop_
_entity.id
_entity.type
_entity.pdbx_description
1 polymer ?
#
loop_
_entity_poly.entity_id
_entity_poly.type
_entity_poly.pdbx_seq_one_letter_code
_entity_poly.pdbx_strand_id
1 'polypeptide(L)'
;MAVSLSDQKLSPTGMRLDVKVEVASFWGGGYTFSLRVLAYKPVGEDQVRRLVKEVVEQKDQWAKKKKNYVLRLPEWEATAFIPITSLKEEE
;
A
#
# COMPACT_ATOMS: atom_id res chain seq x y z
N MET A 1 -9.93 -4.48 11.81
CA MET A 1 -9.26 -4.65 10.51
C MET A 1 -7.85 -5.15 10.77
N ALA A 2 -7.49 -6.31 10.24
CA ALA A 2 -6.13 -6.85 10.32
C ALA A 2 -5.45 -6.62 8.96
N VAL A 3 -4.23 -6.07 8.99
CA VAL A 3 -3.42 -5.87 7.78
C VAL A 3 -2.28 -6.87 7.81
N SER A 4 -2.24 -7.76 6.83
CA SER A 4 -1.16 -8.71 6.60
C SER A 4 -0.33 -8.25 5.40
N LEU A 5 0.99 -8.39 5.51
CA LEU A 5 1.95 -8.03 4.46
C LEU A 5 2.61 -9.29 3.95
N SER A 6 2.60 -9.49 2.64
CA SER A 6 3.28 -10.60 1.95
C SER A 6 4.15 -10.06 0.81
N ASP A 7 5.14 -10.84 0.38
CA ASP A 7 6.05 -10.49 -0.73
C ASP A 7 6.72 -9.10 -0.62
N GLN A 8 7.14 -8.70 0.60
CA GLN A 8 7.83 -7.43 0.82
C GLN A 8 9.19 -7.42 0.09
N LYS A 9 9.34 -6.48 -0.85
CA LYS A 9 10.58 -6.19 -1.58
C LYS A 9 10.92 -4.73 -1.40
N LEU A 10 11.84 -4.46 -0.48
CA LEU A 10 12.46 -3.16 -0.34
C LEU A 10 13.65 -3.07 -1.30
N SER A 11 13.82 -1.93 -1.98
CA SER A 11 15.04 -1.69 -2.75
C SER A 11 16.25 -1.54 -1.82
N PRO A 12 17.48 -1.81 -2.29
CA PRO A 12 18.70 -1.60 -1.49
C PRO A 12 18.84 -0.15 -1.00
N THR A 13 18.23 0.80 -1.70
CA THR A 13 18.20 2.23 -1.37
C THR A 13 17.08 2.63 -0.43
N GLY A 14 16.14 1.74 -0.09
CA GLY A 14 14.95 2.04 0.72
C GLY A 14 13.92 2.97 0.05
N MET A 15 14.16 3.41 -1.18
CA MET A 15 13.31 4.38 -1.91
C MET A 15 12.13 3.72 -2.64
N ARG A 16 12.18 2.42 -2.85
CA ARG A 16 11.10 1.66 -3.47
C ARG A 16 10.70 0.50 -2.58
N LEU A 17 9.41 0.41 -2.32
CA LEU A 17 8.79 -0.71 -1.64
C LEU A 17 7.74 -1.31 -2.58
N ASP A 18 7.89 -2.58 -2.92
CA ASP A 18 6.81 -3.38 -3.51
C ASP A 18 6.35 -4.38 -2.45
N VAL A 19 5.05 -4.42 -2.14
CA VAL A 19 4.49 -5.32 -1.14
C VAL A 19 3.07 -5.73 -1.54
N LYS A 20 2.67 -6.95 -1.24
CA LYS A 20 1.27 -7.37 -1.31
C LYS A 20 0.63 -7.14 0.05
N VAL A 21 -0.53 -6.51 0.03
CA VAL A 21 -1.28 -6.13 1.22
C VAL A 21 -2.57 -6.92 1.19
N GLU A 22 -2.84 -7.58 2.30
CA GLU A 22 -4.08 -8.29 2.56
C GLU A 22 -4.77 -7.63 3.75
N VAL A 23 -5.99 -7.19 3.53
CA VAL A 23 -6.79 -6.49 4.52
C VAL A 23 -7.96 -7.39 4.88
N ALA A 24 -7.91 -7.99 6.07
CA ALA A 24 -8.99 -8.79 6.61
C ALA A 24 -9.90 -7.92 7.48
N SER A 25 -11.19 -7.97 7.19
CA SER A 25 -12.24 -7.30 7.97
C SER A 25 -13.06 -8.34 8.72
N PHE A 26 -13.41 -8.04 9.98
CA PHE A 26 -14.10 -8.98 10.87
C PHE A 26 -15.61 -9.08 10.58
N TRP A 27 -16.17 -8.11 9.85
CA TRP A 27 -17.61 -7.97 9.64
C TRP A 27 -18.04 -8.06 8.16
N GLY A 28 -17.13 -8.43 7.25
CA GLY A 28 -17.42 -8.57 5.82
C GLY A 28 -16.27 -8.14 4.92
N GLY A 29 -16.22 -8.74 3.72
CA GLY A 29 -15.32 -8.53 2.58
C GLY A 29 -13.90 -8.04 2.86
N GLY A 30 -12.97 -8.97 3.01
CA GLY A 30 -11.54 -8.65 2.95
C GLY A 30 -11.15 -8.14 1.56
N TYR A 31 -9.96 -7.59 1.41
CA TYR A 31 -9.42 -7.32 0.08
C TYR A 31 -7.91 -7.44 0.03
N THR A 32 -7.41 -7.91 -1.11
CA THR A 32 -5.98 -8.03 -1.39
C THR A 32 -5.58 -7.10 -2.52
N PHE A 33 -4.40 -6.49 -2.42
CA PHE A 33 -3.86 -5.63 -3.48
C PHE A 33 -2.33 -5.63 -3.48
N SER A 34 -1.75 -5.30 -4.63
CA SER A 34 -0.33 -5.00 -4.72
C SER A 34 -0.10 -3.51 -4.51
N LEU A 35 0.86 -3.16 -3.66
CA LEU A 35 1.23 -1.80 -3.34
C LEU A 35 2.67 -1.55 -3.79
N ARG A 36 2.86 -0.49 -4.58
CA ARG A 36 4.18 0.05 -4.90
C ARG A 36 4.30 1.44 -4.31
N VAL A 37 5.30 1.67 -3.48
CA VAL A 37 5.59 2.98 -2.92
C VAL A 37 6.91 3.46 -3.49
N LEU A 38 6.91 4.68 -4.01
CA LEU A 38 8.10 5.42 -4.40
C LEU A 38 8.28 6.56 -3.43
N ALA A 39 9.32 6.48 -2.61
CA ALA A 39 9.68 7.47 -1.61
C ALA A 39 10.89 8.26 -2.08
N TYR A 40 10.89 9.56 -1.80
CA TYR A 40 12.04 10.44 -2.01
C TYR A 40 13.13 10.23 -0.94
N LYS A 41 12.74 9.69 0.22
CA LYS A 41 13.63 9.30 1.32
C LYS A 41 13.59 7.80 1.58
N PRO A 42 14.68 7.19 2.08
CA PRO A 42 14.68 5.77 2.43
C PRO A 42 13.65 5.47 3.53
N VAL A 43 12.79 4.49 3.29
CA VAL A 43 11.84 3.96 4.27
C VAL A 43 12.47 2.76 4.96
N GLY A 44 12.62 2.81 6.28
CA GLY A 44 13.13 1.69 7.07
C GLY A 44 12.12 0.54 7.18
N GLU A 45 12.58 -0.69 7.44
CA GLU A 45 11.69 -1.86 7.57
C GLU A 45 10.65 -1.68 8.68
N ASP A 46 11.04 -1.09 9.81
CA ASP A 46 10.14 -0.79 10.95
C ASP A 46 9.03 0.21 10.58
N GLN A 47 9.28 1.03 9.56
CA GLN A 47 8.35 2.05 9.09
C GLN A 47 7.37 1.51 8.04
N VAL A 48 7.72 0.44 7.33
CA VAL A 48 6.89 -0.13 6.27
C VAL A 48 5.49 -0.48 6.77
N ARG A 49 5.38 -1.10 7.95
CA ARG A 49 4.07 -1.43 8.53
C ARG A 49 3.20 -0.21 8.78
N ARG A 50 3.81 0.89 9.25
CA ARG A 50 3.09 2.16 9.50
C ARG A 50 2.63 2.78 8.18
N LEU A 51 3.52 2.83 7.19
CA LEU A 51 3.23 3.36 5.87
C LEU A 51 2.09 2.60 5.19
N VAL A 52 2.13 1.26 5.21
CA VAL A 52 1.07 0.45 4.60
C VAL A 52 -0.26 0.64 5.32
N LYS A 53 -0.25 0.70 6.66
CA LYS A 53 -1.45 0.95 7.45
C LYS A 53 -2.09 2.29 7.06
N GLU A 54 -1.30 3.34 6.90
CA GLU A 54 -1.78 4.65 6.46
C GLU A 54 -2.38 4.60 5.04
N VAL A 55 -1.77 3.87 4.11
CA VAL A 55 -2.33 3.67 2.75
C VAL A 55 -3.70 3.00 2.82
N VAL A 56 -3.87 2.00 3.69
CA VAL A 56 -5.13 1.27 3.88
C VAL A 56 -6.18 2.15 4.55
N GLU A 57 -5.82 2.90 5.59
CA GLU A 57 -6.73 3.82 6.29
C GLU A 57 -7.19 4.96 5.38
N GLN A 58 -6.37 5.38 4.44
CA GLN A 58 -6.70 6.39 3.44
C GLN A 58 -7.27 5.81 2.14
N LYS A 59 -7.89 4.62 2.17
CA LYS A 59 -8.53 3.99 0.98
C LYS A 59 -9.48 4.94 0.25
N ASP A 60 -10.27 5.72 0.99
CA ASP A 60 -11.24 6.66 0.40
C ASP A 60 -10.58 7.83 -0.35
N GLN A 61 -9.30 8.09 -0.08
CA GLN A 61 -8.53 9.15 -0.76
C GLN A 61 -7.78 8.64 -2.00
N TRP A 62 -7.91 7.35 -2.33
CA TRP A 62 -7.24 6.76 -3.47
C TRP A 62 -7.75 7.36 -4.79
N ALA A 63 -6.92 8.18 -5.42
CA ALA A 63 -7.27 8.82 -6.68
C ALA A 63 -7.08 7.82 -7.82
N LYS A 64 -8.19 7.44 -8.49
CA LYS A 64 -8.13 6.58 -9.69
C LYS A 64 -7.42 7.31 -10.83
N LYS A 65 -6.30 6.78 -11.28
CA LYS A 65 -5.61 7.16 -12.53
C LYS A 65 -5.62 5.98 -13.50
N LYS A 66 -5.52 6.25 -14.81
CA LYS A 66 -5.53 5.29 -15.94
C LYS A 66 -5.52 3.79 -15.56
N LYS A 67 -4.40 3.28 -15.01
CA LYS A 67 -4.22 1.88 -14.63
C LYS A 67 -4.00 1.64 -13.12
N ASN A 68 -3.88 2.70 -12.32
CA ASN A 68 -3.49 2.63 -10.92
C ASN A 68 -4.34 3.58 -10.07
N TYR A 69 -4.70 3.17 -8.86
CA TYR A 69 -4.99 4.12 -7.80
C TYR A 69 -3.69 4.75 -7.31
N VAL A 70 -3.73 6.04 -7.02
CA VAL A 70 -2.58 6.80 -6.56
C VAL A 70 -2.96 7.53 -5.28
N LEU A 71 -2.09 7.42 -4.28
CA LEU A 71 -2.19 8.14 -3.02
C LEU A 71 -0.86 8.85 -2.77
N ARG A 72 -0.92 10.15 -2.46
CA ARG A 72 0.26 10.89 -2.02
C ARG A 72 0.33 10.78 -0.50
N LEU A 73 1.53 10.50 0.01
CA LEU A 73 1.83 10.38 1.43
C LEU A 73 2.84 11.49 1.79
N PRO A 74 2.39 12.71 2.14
CA PRO A 74 3.27 13.85 2.37
C PRO A 74 4.23 13.63 3.53
N GLU A 75 3.76 12.99 4.61
CA GLU A 75 4.58 12.70 5.81
C GLU A 75 5.77 11.79 5.51
N TRP A 76 5.63 10.92 4.51
CA TRP A 76 6.65 9.97 4.09
C TRP A 76 7.48 10.47 2.92
N GLU A 77 7.16 11.66 2.39
CA GLU A 77 7.65 12.14 1.09
C GLU A 77 7.56 11.02 0.05
N ALA A 78 6.39 10.38 -0.04
CA ALA A 78 6.21 9.19 -0.85
C ALA A 78 4.91 9.23 -1.67
N THR A 79 4.88 8.45 -2.74
CA THR A 79 3.67 8.22 -3.53
C THR A 79 3.41 6.72 -3.61
N ALA A 80 2.23 6.31 -3.15
CA ALA A 80 1.71 4.97 -3.27
C ALA A 80 0.97 4.80 -4.60
N PHE A 81 1.25 3.69 -5.27
CA PHE A 81 0.64 3.25 -6.51
C PHE A 81 0.06 1.87 -6.29
N ILE A 82 -1.26 1.73 -6.47
CA ILE A 82 -1.97 0.48 -6.36
C ILE A 82 -2.53 0.12 -7.74
N PRO A 83 -2.01 -0.91 -8.43
CA PRO A 83 -2.56 -1.32 -9.72
C PRO A 83 -4.01 -1.77 -9.57
N ILE A 84 -4.90 -1.22 -10.39
CA ILE A 84 -6.35 -1.51 -10.33
C ILE A 84 -6.60 -3.01 -10.54
N THR A 85 -5.84 -3.64 -11.43
CA THR A 85 -5.93 -5.08 -11.74
C THR A 85 -5.48 -5.99 -10.59
N SER A 86 -4.80 -5.44 -9.59
CA SER A 86 -4.33 -6.21 -8.42
C SER A 86 -5.32 -6.18 -7.27
N LEU A 87 -6.26 -5.22 -7.25
CA LEU A 87 -7.26 -5.10 -6.21
C LEU A 87 -8.31 -6.20 -6.40
N LYS A 88 -8.41 -7.08 -5.40
CA LYS A 88 -9.43 -8.12 -5.32
C LYS A 88 -10.17 -7.93 -4.02
N GLU A 89 -11.44 -7.62 -4.11
CA GLU A 89 -12.35 -7.57 -2.96
C GLU A 89 -12.98 -8.95 -2.83
N GLU A 90 -12.90 -9.54 -1.64
CA GLU A 90 -13.63 -10.74 -1.29
C GLU A 90 -15.07 -10.32 -0.97
N GLU A 91 -16.05 -11.00 -1.58
CA GLU A 91 -17.49 -10.76 -1.36
C GLU A 91 -17.98 -11.39 -0.04
#